data_AF-A0A2H0CZM2-F1
#
_entry.id   AF-A0A2H0CZM2-F1
#
_cell.length_a   1.000
_cell.length_b   1.000
_cell.length_c   1.000
_cell.angle_alpha   90.00
_cell.angle_beta   90.00
_cell.angle_gamma   90.00
#
_symmetry.space_group_name_H-M   'P 1'
#
loop_
_entity.id
_entity.type
_entity.pdbx_description
1 polymer ?
#
loop_
_entity_poly.entity_id
_entity_poly.type
_entity_poly.pdbx_seq_one_letter_code
_entity_poly.pdbx_strand_id
1 'polypeptide(L)'
;LLLEFPYDYFLLAKVQWLPLSINALFPPVLMAVIGMSIRTPKEDNTQAIIAEVDNIVYSSQGKEHRIKIRQPKRGFGFYLSRTIYAVLYLISFGLVIYGLAQLLFSFVSMIIFIFFLTMVSFFSLRIRKNAAELIILEQRERFLTVIFTFLAIPVLRVGRWISLHSSKINVFIFILDFFIETPFKIFIRIFEDLVVFVKEKRDEML
;
A
#
# COMPACT_ATOMS: atom_id res chain seq x y z
N LEU A 1 -14.89 -8.75 1.30
CA LEU A 1 -15.91 -9.79 1.02
C LEU A 1 -15.80 -11.02 1.95
N LEU A 2 -14.81 -11.91 1.82
CA LEU A 2 -14.74 -13.15 2.65
C LEU A 2 -14.68 -12.91 4.17
N LEU A 3 -14.10 -11.80 4.63
CA LEU A 3 -14.08 -11.43 6.05
C LEU A 3 -15.23 -10.49 6.46
N GLU A 4 -15.78 -9.74 5.50
CA GLU A 4 -16.77 -8.70 5.75
C GLU A 4 -18.20 -9.25 5.82
N PHE A 5 -18.52 -10.17 4.92
CA PHE A 5 -19.83 -10.82 4.84
C PHE A 5 -20.18 -11.64 6.09
N PRO A 6 -19.31 -12.54 6.62
CA PRO A 6 -19.64 -13.27 7.84
C PRO A 6 -19.70 -12.33 9.06
N TYR A 7 -18.89 -11.28 9.12
CA TYR A 7 -18.96 -10.30 10.22
C TYR A 7 -20.32 -9.59 10.23
N ASP A 8 -20.75 -9.04 9.09
CA ASP A 8 -22.02 -8.31 9.00
C ASP A 8 -23.24 -9.24 9.18
N TYR A 9 -23.15 -10.49 8.71
CA TYR A 9 -24.22 -11.47 8.83
C TYR A 9 -24.36 -12.03 10.26
N PHE A 10 -23.26 -12.41 10.91
CA PHE A 10 -23.28 -13.08 12.22
C PHE A 10 -23.29 -12.10 13.42
N LEU A 11 -22.66 -10.93 13.32
CA LEU A 11 -22.50 -10.01 14.47
C LEU A 11 -23.43 -8.80 14.41
N LEU A 12 -23.79 -8.32 13.22
CA LEU A 12 -24.64 -7.13 13.04
C LEU A 12 -26.09 -7.44 12.65
N ALA A 13 -26.40 -8.70 12.29
CA ALA A 13 -27.73 -9.20 11.90
C ALA A 13 -28.45 -8.40 10.79
N LYS A 14 -27.74 -7.46 10.13
CA LYS A 14 -28.22 -6.62 9.05
C LYS A 14 -27.07 -6.39 8.07
N VAL A 15 -27.20 -6.98 6.88
CA VAL A 15 -26.26 -6.76 5.79
C VAL A 15 -26.59 -5.42 5.12
N GLN A 16 -25.70 -4.45 5.30
CA GLN A 16 -25.79 -3.17 4.59
C GLN A 16 -25.20 -3.34 3.19
N TRP A 17 -26.08 -3.58 2.20
CA TRP A 17 -25.68 -3.86 0.81
C TRP A 17 -24.87 -2.73 0.16
N LEU A 18 -25.09 -1.48 0.58
CA LEU A 18 -24.40 -0.31 0.04
C LEU A 18 -22.89 -0.31 0.41
N PRO A 19 -22.49 -0.34 1.70
CA PRO A 19 -21.09 -0.54 2.10
C PRO A 19 -20.42 -1.74 1.43
N LEU A 20 -21.09 -2.89 1.39
CA LEU A 20 -20.56 -4.12 0.81
C LEU A 20 -20.25 -3.95 -0.68
N SER A 21 -21.18 -3.34 -1.43
CA SER A 21 -21.02 -3.10 -2.87
C SER A 21 -19.91 -2.10 -3.15
N ILE A 22 -19.81 -1.03 -2.35
CA ILE A 22 -18.75 -0.05 -2.47
C ILE A 22 -17.39 -0.70 -2.17
N ASN A 23 -17.26 -1.49 -1.10
CA ASN A 23 -16.02 -2.19 -0.78
C ASN A 23 -15.59 -3.19 -1.87
N ALA A 24 -16.54 -3.81 -2.56
CA ALA A 24 -16.25 -4.71 -3.67
C ALA A 24 -15.84 -3.98 -4.96
N LEU A 25 -16.54 -2.91 -5.32
CA LEU A 25 -16.38 -2.23 -6.61
C LEU A 25 -15.36 -1.10 -6.59
N PHE A 26 -15.18 -0.43 -5.45
CA PHE A 26 -14.30 0.71 -5.35
C PHE A 26 -12.85 0.39 -5.73
N PRO A 27 -12.22 -0.70 -5.25
CA PRO A 27 -10.84 -1.03 -5.61
C PRO A 27 -10.60 -1.19 -7.13
N PRO A 28 -11.36 -2.02 -7.89
CA PRO A 28 -11.16 -2.15 -9.32
C PRO A 28 -11.52 -0.88 -10.10
N VAL A 29 -12.56 -0.15 -9.69
CA VAL A 29 -12.95 1.12 -10.33
C VAL A 29 -11.85 2.17 -10.17
N LEU A 30 -11.29 2.32 -8.97
CA LEU A 30 -10.20 3.26 -8.71
C LEU A 30 -8.97 2.93 -9.55
N MET A 31 -8.60 1.64 -9.64
CA MET A 31 -7.52 1.20 -10.52
C MET A 31 -7.80 1.52 -11.99
N ALA A 32 -9.01 1.21 -12.48
CA ALA A 32 -9.39 1.44 -13.87
C ALA A 32 -9.31 2.94 -14.22
N VAL A 33 -9.87 3.81 -13.38
CA VAL A 33 -9.83 5.26 -13.58
C VAL A 33 -8.39 5.78 -13.62
N ILE A 34 -7.53 5.33 -12.71
CA ILE A 34 -6.14 5.77 -12.70
C ILE A 34 -5.37 5.21 -13.90
N GLY A 35 -5.56 3.93 -14.22
CA GLY A 35 -4.92 3.27 -15.36
C GLY A 35 -5.28 3.94 -16.68
N MET A 36 -6.55 4.21 -16.92
CA MET A 36 -7.03 4.94 -18.11
C MET A 36 -6.53 6.39 -18.16
N SER A 37 -6.22 7.00 -17.00
CA SER A 37 -5.66 8.35 -16.93
C SER A 37 -4.16 8.41 -17.28
N ILE A 38 -3.45 7.27 -17.40
CA ILE A 38 -2.03 7.26 -17.76
C ILE A 38 -1.90 7.61 -19.25
N ARG A 39 -1.20 8.70 -19.54
CA ARG A 39 -0.94 9.17 -20.90
C ARG A 39 0.44 8.68 -21.36
N THR A 40 0.53 8.24 -22.61
CA THR A 40 1.81 7.96 -23.26
C THR A 40 2.55 9.27 -23.58
N PRO A 41 3.90 9.25 -23.64
CA PRO A 41 4.69 10.41 -24.07
C PRO A 41 4.23 10.90 -25.46
N LYS A 42 4.13 12.22 -25.63
CA LYS A 42 3.78 12.86 -26.91
C LYS A 42 5.02 13.12 -27.76
N GLU A 43 4.85 13.35 -29.06
CA GLU A 43 5.94 13.69 -29.99
C GLU A 43 6.80 14.87 -29.51
N ASP A 44 6.18 15.92 -28.96
CA ASP A 44 6.89 17.07 -28.36
C ASP A 44 7.89 16.64 -27.27
N ASN A 45 7.51 15.63 -26.48
CA ASN A 45 8.37 15.10 -25.42
C ASN A 45 9.52 14.29 -26.01
N THR A 46 9.29 13.54 -27.10
CA THR A 46 10.35 12.85 -27.83
C THR A 46 11.36 13.83 -28.42
N GLN A 47 10.89 14.93 -29.02
CA GLN A 47 11.77 15.98 -29.52
C GLN A 47 12.57 16.65 -28.39
N ALA A 48 11.95 16.90 -27.23
CA ALA A 48 12.63 17.44 -26.06
C ALA A 48 13.72 16.49 -25.53
N ILE A 49 13.47 15.17 -25.52
CA ILE A 49 14.48 14.17 -25.15
C ILE A 49 15.67 14.25 -26.11
N ILE A 50 15.42 14.25 -27.42
CA ILE A 50 16.48 14.31 -28.43
C ILE A 50 17.33 15.57 -28.26
N ALA A 51 16.69 16.73 -28.09
CA ALA A 51 17.37 18.00 -27.88
C ALA A 51 18.23 18.02 -26.60
N GLU A 52 17.74 17.42 -25.50
CA GLU A 52 18.49 17.32 -24.24
C GLU A 52 19.68 16.36 -24.37
N VAL A 53 19.51 15.23 -25.06
CA VAL A 53 20.61 14.29 -25.36
C VAL A 53 21.68 14.97 -26.22
N ASP A 54 21.29 15.70 -27.27
CA ASP A 54 22.22 16.45 -28.11
C ASP A 54 22.95 17.52 -27.30
N ASN A 55 22.27 18.22 -26.40
CA ASN A 55 22.92 19.17 -25.49
C ASN A 55 23.95 18.48 -24.59
N ILE A 56 23.63 17.32 -24.01
CA ILE A 56 24.56 16.58 -23.14
C ILE A 56 25.80 16.08 -23.91
N VAL A 57 25.61 15.60 -25.14
CA VAL A 57 26.70 15.00 -25.95
C VAL A 57 27.57 16.08 -26.59
N TYR A 58 26.97 17.16 -27.11
CA TYR A 58 27.67 18.15 -27.94
C TYR A 58 27.95 19.49 -27.23
N SER A 59 27.30 19.81 -26.11
CA SER A 59 27.58 21.05 -25.38
C SER A 59 28.69 20.83 -24.34
N SER A 60 29.85 21.43 -24.61
CA SER A 60 31.00 21.50 -23.68
C SER A 60 30.72 22.27 -22.38
N GLN A 61 29.56 22.92 -22.24
CA GLN A 61 29.14 23.57 -20.99
C GLN A 61 28.26 22.62 -20.17
N GLY A 62 28.86 21.54 -19.67
CA GLY A 62 28.25 20.76 -18.59
C GLY A 62 28.03 21.69 -17.40
N LYS A 63 26.81 22.19 -17.20
CA LYS A 63 26.45 22.87 -15.96
C LYS A 63 26.68 21.87 -14.84
N GLU A 64 27.73 22.07 -14.05
CA GLU A 64 27.97 21.31 -12.82
C GLU A 64 26.67 21.30 -12.02
N HIS A 65 25.96 20.17 -12.03
CA HIS A 65 24.81 19.98 -11.16
C HIS A 65 25.36 19.77 -9.75
N ARG A 66 25.63 20.86 -9.04
CA ARG A 66 26.05 20.82 -7.65
C ARG A 66 24.88 20.34 -6.80
N ILE A 67 24.85 19.03 -6.55
CA ILE A 67 23.90 18.40 -5.63
C ILE A 67 24.23 18.90 -4.22
N LYS A 68 23.49 19.92 -3.75
CA LYS A 68 23.55 20.36 -2.36
C LYS A 68 22.88 19.29 -1.49
N ILE A 69 23.68 18.46 -0.83
CA ILE A 69 23.20 17.55 0.21
C ILE A 69 22.76 18.41 1.41
N ARG A 70 21.45 18.65 1.52
CA ARG A 70 20.87 19.49 2.58
C ARG A 70 20.87 18.70 3.89
N GLN A 71 21.68 19.10 4.85
CA GLN A 71 21.71 18.45 6.17
C GLN A 71 20.36 18.60 6.91
N PRO A 72 19.91 17.57 7.65
CA PRO A 72 18.63 17.61 8.35
C PRO A 72 18.68 18.62 9.50
N LYS A 73 18.05 19.79 9.32
CA LYS A 73 17.95 20.81 10.36
C LYS A 73 16.91 20.39 11.41
N ARG A 74 17.35 20.07 12.63
CA ARG A 74 16.50 19.75 13.80
C ARG A 74 16.17 21.01 14.61
N GLY A 75 15.55 22.02 13.98
CA GLY A 75 15.13 23.28 14.63
C GLY A 75 13.61 23.40 14.79
N PHE A 76 13.12 24.55 15.25
CA PHE A 76 11.68 24.85 15.37
C PHE A 76 10.89 24.55 14.09
N GLY A 77 11.46 24.87 12.93
CA GLY A 77 10.86 24.55 11.62
C GLY A 77 10.62 23.06 11.38
N PHE A 78 11.42 22.16 11.95
CA PHE A 78 11.21 20.71 11.86
C PHE A 78 9.95 20.28 12.63
N TYR A 79 9.77 20.79 13.85
CA TYR A 79 8.58 20.49 14.66
C TYR A 79 7.32 21.06 14.02
N LEU A 80 7.36 22.31 13.56
CA LEU A 80 6.23 22.93 12.84
C LEU A 80 5.84 22.11 11.59
N SER A 81 6.83 21.69 10.81
CA SER A 81 6.61 20.81 9.64
C SER A 81 5.91 19.51 10.04
N ARG A 82 6.37 18.87 11.12
CA ARG A 82 5.78 17.61 11.61
C ARG A 82 4.34 17.78 12.05
N THR A 83 4.01 18.87 12.74
CA THR A 83 2.64 19.20 13.13
C THR A 83 1.74 19.42 11.92
N ILE A 84 2.19 20.20 10.93
CA ILE A 84 1.45 20.40 9.68
C ILE A 84 1.21 19.06 8.97
N TYR A 85 2.22 18.20 8.91
CA TYR A 85 2.07 16.85 8.36
C TYR A 85 1.05 16.00 9.14
N ALA A 86 1.04 16.06 10.47
CA ALA A 86 0.07 15.33 11.28
C ALA A 86 -1.37 15.82 11.03
N VAL A 87 -1.56 17.14 10.94
CA VAL A 87 -2.86 17.74 10.60
C VAL A 87 -3.30 17.30 9.20
N LEU A 88 -2.39 17.27 8.22
CA LEU A 88 -2.71 16.79 6.87
C LEU A 88 -3.20 15.32 6.87
N TYR A 89 -2.59 14.47 7.71
CA TYR A 89 -3.04 13.10 7.91
C TYR A 89 -4.46 13.03 8.49
N LEU A 90 -4.73 13.83 9.53
CA LEU A 90 -6.05 13.90 10.15
C LEU A 90 -7.11 14.40 9.18
N ILE A 91 -6.80 15.42 8.38
CA ILE A 91 -7.74 15.93 7.36
C ILE A 91 -7.97 14.86 6.29
N SER A 92 -6.92 14.27 5.75
CA SER A 92 -7.02 13.26 4.69
C SER A 92 -7.84 12.05 5.11
N PHE A 93 -7.47 11.37 6.20
CA PHE A 93 -8.20 10.20 6.69
C PHE A 93 -9.54 10.58 7.33
N GLY A 94 -9.62 11.73 8.00
CA GLY A 94 -10.85 12.22 8.61
C GLY A 94 -11.95 12.47 7.58
N LEU A 95 -11.62 13.08 6.43
CA LEU A 95 -12.58 13.27 5.34
C LEU A 95 -13.08 11.92 4.78
N VAL A 96 -12.18 10.96 4.60
CA VAL A 96 -12.56 9.61 4.14
C VAL A 96 -13.47 8.92 5.16
N ILE A 97 -13.07 8.87 6.43
CA ILE A 97 -13.84 8.25 7.52
C ILE A 97 -15.20 8.92 7.67
N TYR A 98 -15.25 10.25 7.63
CA TYR A 98 -16.50 11.01 7.69
C TYR A 98 -17.42 10.63 6.53
N GLY A 99 -16.90 10.57 5.30
CA GLY A 99 -17.68 10.13 4.14
C GLY A 99 -18.20 8.70 4.28
N LEU A 100 -17.38 7.77 4.76
CA LEU A 100 -17.79 6.39 5.00
C LEU A 100 -18.85 6.27 6.10
N ALA A 101 -18.75 7.08 7.16
CA ALA A 101 -19.72 7.11 8.25
C ALA A 101 -21.11 7.58 7.77
N GLN A 102 -21.16 8.57 6.85
CA GLN A 102 -22.43 9.00 6.23
C GLN A 102 -23.06 7.90 5.36
N LEU A 103 -22.25 6.98 4.83
CA LEU A 103 -22.68 5.84 4.01
C LEU A 103 -23.02 4.60 4.86
N LEU A 104 -23.12 4.75 6.19
CA LEU A 104 -23.47 3.70 7.14
C LEU A 104 -22.52 2.49 7.13
N PHE A 105 -21.23 2.73 6.84
CA PHE A 105 -20.23 1.68 6.93
C PHE A 105 -20.09 1.19 8.38
N SER A 106 -19.98 -0.13 8.55
CA SER A 106 -19.55 -0.71 9.83
C SER A 106 -18.07 -0.38 10.07
N PHE A 107 -17.64 -0.43 11.34
CA PHE A 107 -16.24 -0.17 11.70
C PHE A 107 -15.26 -1.09 10.94
N VAL A 108 -15.63 -2.37 10.78
CA VAL A 108 -14.84 -3.35 10.03
C VAL A 108 -14.81 -3.00 8.53
N SER A 109 -15.96 -2.68 7.94
CA SER A 109 -16.03 -2.25 6.54
C SER A 109 -15.22 -0.98 6.28
N MET A 110 -15.16 -0.03 7.21
CA MET A 110 -14.33 1.18 7.08
C MET A 110 -12.84 0.82 7.07
N ILE A 111 -12.39 -0.07 7.96
CA ILE A 111 -10.99 -0.51 7.99
C ILE A 111 -10.61 -1.20 6.68
N ILE A 112 -11.47 -2.10 6.19
CA ILE A 112 -11.28 -2.80 4.92
C ILE A 112 -11.21 -1.80 3.76
N PHE A 113 -12.13 -0.83 3.72
CA PHE A 113 -12.14 0.21 2.69
C PHE A 113 -10.84 1.01 2.70
N ILE A 114 -10.41 1.51 3.86
CA ILE A 114 -9.20 2.31 4.02
C ILE A 114 -7.95 1.50 3.63
N PHE A 115 -7.91 0.22 4.00
CA PHE A 115 -6.84 -0.68 3.59
C PHE A 115 -6.76 -0.79 2.07
N PHE A 116 -7.87 -1.09 1.39
CA PHE A 116 -7.87 -1.15 -0.07
C PHE A 116 -7.58 0.20 -0.72
N LEU A 117 -8.16 1.29 -0.23
CA LEU A 117 -7.91 2.65 -0.72
C LEU A 117 -6.41 2.96 -0.71
N THR A 118 -5.74 2.71 0.42
CA THR A 118 -4.30 2.97 0.55
C THR A 118 -3.47 2.06 -0.35
N MET A 119 -3.77 0.76 -0.39
CA MET A 119 -3.03 -0.22 -1.19
C MET A 119 -3.18 0.06 -2.70
N VAL A 120 -4.42 0.23 -3.18
CA VAL A 120 -4.72 0.50 -4.58
C VAL A 120 -4.13 1.84 -5.02
N SER A 121 -4.24 2.88 -4.21
CA SER A 121 -3.64 4.18 -4.54
C SER A 121 -2.12 4.06 -4.70
N PHE A 122 -1.46 3.30 -3.82
CA PHE A 122 -0.02 3.06 -3.93
C PHE A 122 0.36 2.29 -5.21
N PHE A 123 -0.34 1.21 -5.53
CA PHE A 123 -0.06 0.46 -6.78
C PHE A 123 -0.33 1.29 -8.02
N SER A 124 -1.39 2.08 -8.01
CA SER A 124 -1.73 2.98 -9.11
C SER A 124 -0.64 4.03 -9.35
N LEU A 125 -0.03 4.56 -8.28
CA LEU A 125 1.15 5.41 -8.41
C LEU A 125 2.37 4.67 -8.95
N ARG A 126 2.60 3.42 -8.52
CA ARG A 126 3.72 2.61 -9.00
C ARG A 126 3.63 2.41 -10.52
N ILE A 127 2.43 2.09 -11.03
CA ILE A 127 2.18 1.94 -12.47
C ILE A 127 2.42 3.27 -13.20
N ARG A 128 1.88 4.37 -12.66
CA ARG A 128 2.05 5.71 -13.25
C ARG A 128 3.52 6.14 -13.30
N LYS A 129 4.30 5.87 -12.25
CA LYS A 129 5.71 6.24 -12.18
C LYS A 129 6.52 5.56 -13.28
N ASN A 130 6.35 4.25 -13.47
CA ASN A 130 7.02 3.51 -14.53
C ASN A 130 6.71 4.11 -15.92
N ALA A 131 5.46 4.53 -16.17
CA ALA A 131 5.09 5.17 -17.44
C ALA A 131 5.63 6.61 -17.58
N ALA A 132 5.81 7.32 -16.46
CA ALA A 132 6.24 8.71 -16.44
C ALA A 132 7.78 8.89 -16.48
N GLU A 133 8.57 7.83 -16.38
CA GLU A 133 10.05 7.88 -16.45
C GLU A 133 10.56 8.54 -17.74
N LEU A 134 9.79 8.46 -18.83
CA LEU A 134 10.16 9.02 -20.12
C LEU A 134 9.56 10.41 -20.37
N ILE A 135 8.88 11.03 -19.40
CA ILE A 135 8.26 12.35 -19.57
C ILE A 135 9.17 13.42 -18.96
N ILE A 136 9.77 14.27 -19.80
CA ILE A 136 10.67 15.36 -19.39
C ILE A 136 9.92 16.70 -19.30
N LEU A 137 8.84 16.87 -20.08
CA LEU A 137 8.06 18.11 -20.07
C LEU A 137 7.12 18.18 -18.85
N GLU A 138 7.37 19.14 -17.95
CA GLU A 138 6.49 19.43 -16.83
C GLU A 138 5.14 20.00 -17.30
N GLN A 139 4.04 19.35 -16.93
CA GLN A 139 2.69 19.86 -17.19
C GLN A 139 2.28 20.83 -16.08
N ARG A 140 1.68 21.96 -16.45
CA ARG A 140 1.12 22.91 -15.47
C ARG A 140 0.05 22.22 -14.62
N GLU A 141 0.28 22.17 -13.30
CA GLU A 141 -0.70 21.62 -12.37
C GLU A 141 -1.86 22.60 -12.18
N ARG A 142 -3.11 22.10 -12.28
CA ARG A 142 -4.30 22.87 -11.93
C ARG A 142 -4.42 22.95 -10.40
N PHE A 143 -4.99 24.04 -9.88
CA PHE A 143 -5.19 24.24 -8.43
C PHE A 143 -5.93 23.06 -7.76
N LEU A 144 -6.97 22.51 -8.42
CA LEU A 144 -7.67 21.33 -7.93
C LEU A 144 -6.77 20.09 -7.84
N THR A 145 -5.90 19.88 -8.84
CA THR A 145 -4.91 18.79 -8.83
C THR A 145 -4.00 18.91 -7.62
N VAL A 146 -3.55 20.13 -7.30
CA VAL A 146 -2.69 20.39 -6.15
C VAL A 146 -3.39 19.96 -4.85
N ILE A 147 -4.65 20.36 -4.62
CA ILE A 147 -5.41 19.98 -3.43
C ILE A 147 -5.57 18.46 -3.32
N PHE A 148 -6.01 17.80 -4.41
CA PHE A 148 -6.15 16.34 -4.42
C PHE A 148 -4.82 15.64 -4.16
N THR A 149 -3.72 16.14 -4.71
CA THR A 149 -2.37 15.62 -4.46
C THR A 149 -2.01 15.75 -2.97
N PHE A 150 -2.29 16.89 -2.35
CA PHE A 150 -2.05 17.08 -0.91
C PHE A 150 -2.83 16.07 -0.06
N LEU A 151 -4.11 15.85 -0.35
CA LEU A 151 -4.95 14.88 0.37
C LEU A 151 -4.55 13.43 0.08
N ALA A 152 -4.04 13.14 -1.12
CA ALA A 152 -3.61 11.80 -1.49
C ALA A 152 -2.28 11.39 -0.85
N ILE A 153 -1.36 12.34 -0.59
CA ILE A 153 -0.02 12.04 -0.04
C ILE A 153 -0.06 11.15 1.23
N PRO A 154 -0.87 11.45 2.27
CA PRO A 154 -1.01 10.59 3.44
C PRO A 154 -1.45 9.16 3.10
N VAL A 155 -2.49 9.02 2.29
CA VAL A 155 -3.05 7.73 1.84
C VAL A 155 -1.97 6.92 1.11
N LEU A 156 -1.25 7.56 0.20
CA LEU A 156 -0.17 6.95 -0.58
C LEU A 156 1.01 6.52 0.27
N ARG A 157 1.37 7.32 1.28
CA ARG A 157 2.47 6.99 2.20
C ARG A 157 2.12 5.78 3.06
N VAL A 158 0.87 5.68 3.54
CA VAL A 158 0.39 4.50 4.26
C VAL A 158 0.40 3.27 3.35
N GLY A 159 -0.15 3.38 2.14
CA GLY A 159 -0.15 2.29 1.17
C GLY A 159 1.27 1.80 0.82
N ARG A 160 2.21 2.73 0.63
CA ARG A 160 3.63 2.42 0.44
C ARG A 160 4.21 1.70 1.64
N TRP A 161 3.94 2.18 2.85
CA TRP A 161 4.44 1.55 4.08
C TRP A 161 3.93 0.12 4.21
N ILE A 162 2.63 -0.11 4.00
CA ILE A 162 2.01 -1.44 3.99
C ILE A 162 2.67 -2.31 2.94
N SER A 163 2.78 -1.85 1.69
CA SER A 163 3.33 -2.68 0.61
C SER A 163 4.81 -3.04 0.80
N LEU A 164 5.62 -2.16 1.39
CA LEU A 164 7.04 -2.42 1.64
C LEU A 164 7.27 -3.35 2.85
N HIS A 165 6.38 -3.33 3.83
CA HIS A 165 6.48 -4.19 5.01
C HIS A 165 5.77 -5.54 4.82
N SER A 166 4.78 -5.60 3.91
CA SER A 166 4.03 -6.81 3.58
C SER A 166 4.92 -7.91 2.95
N SER A 167 5.98 -7.56 2.21
CA SER A 167 6.91 -8.55 1.64
C SER A 167 7.67 -9.37 2.69
N LYS A 168 7.71 -8.91 3.95
CA LYS A 168 8.31 -9.66 5.07
C LYS A 168 7.31 -10.58 5.78
N ILE A 169 6.02 -10.39 5.52
CA ILE A 169 4.96 -11.23 6.09
C ILE A 169 4.38 -12.00 4.92
N ASN A 170 5.04 -13.09 4.54
CA ASN A 170 4.38 -14.07 3.69
C ASN A 170 3.30 -14.74 4.54
N VAL A 171 2.16 -14.06 4.72
CA VAL A 171 1.01 -14.52 5.52
C VAL A 171 0.63 -15.94 5.11
N PHE A 172 0.80 -16.26 3.83
CA PHE A 172 0.60 -17.61 3.31
C PHE A 172 1.58 -18.63 3.91
N ILE A 173 2.89 -18.34 3.96
CA ILE A 173 3.88 -19.20 4.65
C ILE A 173 3.57 -19.29 6.13
N PHE A 174 3.27 -18.17 6.80
CA PHE A 174 2.92 -18.19 8.23
C PHE A 174 1.69 -19.06 8.54
N ILE A 175 0.65 -18.97 7.70
CA ILE A 175 -0.53 -19.84 7.79
C ILE A 175 -0.14 -21.30 7.50
N LEU A 176 0.67 -21.54 6.48
CA LEU A 176 1.13 -22.89 6.11
C LEU A 176 1.94 -23.54 7.25
N ASP A 177 2.85 -22.80 7.86
CA ASP A 177 3.64 -23.25 9.01
C ASP A 177 2.74 -23.51 10.23
N PHE A 178 1.75 -22.64 10.47
CA PHE A 178 0.82 -22.85 11.58
C PHE A 178 -0.08 -24.09 11.36
N PHE A 179 -0.68 -24.24 10.18
CA PHE A 179 -1.63 -25.33 9.89
C PHE A 179 -0.97 -26.65 9.52
N ILE A 180 0.27 -26.65 9.03
CA ILE A 180 0.98 -27.87 8.63
C ILE A 180 2.14 -28.17 9.58
N GLU A 181 3.10 -27.25 9.75
CA GLU A 181 4.33 -27.53 10.50
C GLU A 181 4.07 -27.79 11.99
N THR A 182 3.26 -26.97 12.64
CA THR A 182 2.95 -27.10 14.07
C THR A 182 2.28 -28.44 14.42
N PRO A 183 1.18 -28.86 13.77
CA PRO A 183 0.57 -30.16 14.05
C PRO A 183 1.47 -31.33 13.67
N PHE A 184 2.25 -31.21 12.59
CA PHE A 184 3.19 -32.26 12.20
C PHE A 184 4.30 -32.48 13.24
N LYS A 185 4.84 -31.40 13.83
CA LYS A 185 5.80 -31.48 14.95
C LYS A 185 5.22 -32.17 16.17
N ILE A 186 3.95 -31.89 16.50
CA ILE A 186 3.25 -32.55 17.61
C ILE A 186 3.12 -34.05 17.31
N PHE A 187 2.73 -34.42 16.09
CA PHE A 187 2.62 -35.82 15.68
C PHE A 187 3.95 -36.58 15.78
N ILE A 188 5.05 -35.99 15.32
CA ILE A 188 6.38 -36.60 15.45
C ILE A 188 6.75 -36.81 16.91
N ARG A 189 6.51 -35.82 17.78
CA ARG A 189 6.82 -35.94 19.21
C ARG A 189 6.06 -37.10 19.87
N ILE A 190 4.76 -37.24 19.57
CA ILE A 190 3.95 -38.36 20.07
C ILE A 190 4.53 -39.70 19.59
N PHE A 191 5.01 -39.77 18.35
CA PHE A 191 5.61 -40.98 17.79
C PHE A 191 6.95 -41.32 18.46
N GLU A 192 7.79 -40.31 18.72
CA GLU A 192 9.04 -40.48 19.48
C GLU A 192 8.78 -41.01 20.88
N ASP A 193 7.81 -40.43 21.60
CA ASP A 193 7.41 -40.86 22.95
C ASP A 193 6.90 -42.31 22.94
N LEU A 194 6.14 -42.71 21.91
CA LEU A 194 5.68 -44.08 21.71
C LEU A 194 6.83 -45.06 21.49
N VAL A 195 7.80 -44.70 20.66
CA VAL A 195 8.99 -45.54 20.40
C VAL A 195 9.80 -45.74 21.68
N VAL A 196 9.99 -44.67 22.46
CA VAL A 196 10.66 -44.74 23.77
C VAL A 196 9.90 -45.67 24.72
N PHE A 197 8.59 -45.50 24.85
CA PHE A 197 7.76 -46.35 25.71
C PHE A 197 7.82 -47.85 25.33
N VAL A 198 7.76 -48.16 24.03
CA VAL A 198 7.87 -49.54 23.55
C VAL A 198 9.24 -50.13 23.88
N LYS A 199 10.30 -49.32 23.76
CA LYS A 199 11.65 -49.74 24.10
C LYS A 199 11.80 -50.03 25.60
N GLU A 200 11.29 -49.15 26.46
CA GLU A 200 11.27 -49.36 27.91
C GLU A 200 10.52 -50.64 28.29
N LYS A 201 9.33 -50.86 27.71
CA LYS A 201 8.55 -52.08 27.97
C LYS A 201 9.25 -53.35 27.53
N ARG A 202 10.01 -53.31 26.42
CA ARG A 202 10.82 -54.44 25.96
C ARG A 202 11.95 -54.75 26.94
N ASP A 203 12.61 -53.73 27.46
CA ASP A 203 13.74 -53.88 28.38
C ASP A 203 13.30 -54.36 29.78
N GLU A 204 12.07 -54.05 30.22
CA GLU A 204 11.46 -54.61 31.44
C GLU A 204 11.11 -56.12 31.34
N MET A 205 10.96 -56.65 30.13
CA MET A 205 10.58 -58.05 29.88
C MET A 205 11.78 -58.99 29.68
N LEU A 206 13.01 -58.46 29.64
CA LEU A 206 14.28 -59.20 29.53
C LEU A 206 14.97 -59.31 30.89
#